data_AF-A0A964AV35-F1
#
_entry.id   AF-A0A964AV35-F1
#
_cell.length_a   1.000
_cell.length_b   1.000
_cell.length_c   1.000
_cell.angle_alpha   90.00
_cell.angle_beta   90.00
_cell.angle_gamma   90.00
#
_symmetry.space_group_name_H-M   'P 1'
#
loop_
_entity.id
_entity.type
_entity.pdbx_description
1 polymer ?
#
loop_
_entity_poly.entity_id
_entity_poly.type
_entity_poly.pdbx_seq_one_letter_code
_entity_poly.pdbx_strand_id
1 'polypeptide(L)'
;MRDQAGALLLLLGALSYGPAIAGDCPTTTTSAEVGAHANAAAVAFFETSDREAFQSSLSAVQEGIPCLGEPIAREDAAQVHLAGALEAVTQQRDDDVVRALRAAVNADPGFSLSDAQAPEGSPLRLALDEARRPSTGAVGQLDAPACVSLVVDGQASTIWSADRPAILQPLGPDGDLLWSRLVAAGERPPTVTVSCPNDLASRSAPRERSSPVAKALLGGGTVVAAGAAGAFWWRAAAAKGQFDAFADAVEANDFDTLNALDSDYPEQLQGRANAFSTAAIGAGVVAAGLGTALVITW
;
A
#
# COMPACT_ATOMS: atom_id res chain seq x y z
N MET A 1 -16.63 64.12 -42.30
CA MET A 1 -16.43 63.10 -43.34
C MET A 1 -15.10 62.39 -43.11
N ARG A 2 -15.13 61.24 -42.43
CA ARG A 2 -14.37 60.03 -42.78
C ARG A 2 -14.51 59.01 -41.64
N ASP A 3 -15.43 58.11 -41.89
CA ASP A 3 -15.64 56.85 -41.19
C ASP A 3 -14.42 55.94 -41.36
N GLN A 4 -13.94 55.32 -40.27
CA GLN A 4 -13.16 54.09 -40.34
C GLN A 4 -13.78 53.07 -39.38
N ALA A 5 -14.71 52.30 -39.93
CA ALA A 5 -15.18 51.05 -39.34
C ALA A 5 -14.10 49.98 -39.54
N GLY A 6 -13.34 49.69 -38.49
CA GLY A 6 -12.43 48.55 -38.44
C GLY A 6 -13.20 47.29 -38.04
N ALA A 7 -13.42 46.41 -39.00
CA ALA A 7 -14.00 45.09 -38.77
C ALA A 7 -13.00 44.20 -38.01
N LEU A 8 -13.26 43.97 -36.73
CA LEU A 8 -12.51 43.04 -35.89
C LEU A 8 -13.06 41.63 -36.12
N LEU A 9 -12.38 40.86 -36.97
CA LEU A 9 -12.71 39.47 -37.28
C LEU A 9 -12.24 38.57 -36.11
N LEU A 10 -13.15 38.24 -35.18
CA LEU A 10 -12.95 37.26 -34.13
C LEU A 10 -12.98 35.84 -34.73
N LEU A 11 -11.81 35.30 -35.04
CA LEU A 11 -11.59 33.89 -35.32
C LEU A 11 -11.74 33.10 -34.00
N LEU A 12 -12.97 32.69 -33.68
CA LEU A 12 -13.23 31.62 -32.70
C LEU A 12 -12.75 30.29 -33.29
N GLY A 13 -11.48 29.97 -33.07
CA GLY A 13 -10.98 28.61 -33.24
C GLY A 13 -11.56 27.72 -32.16
N ALA A 14 -12.56 26.92 -32.50
CA ALA A 14 -13.03 25.82 -31.67
C ALA A 14 -11.91 24.77 -31.58
N LEU A 15 -11.05 24.89 -30.56
CA LEU A 15 -10.16 23.83 -30.13
C LEU A 15 -11.04 22.73 -29.55
N SER A 16 -11.44 21.78 -30.40
CA SER A 16 -12.00 20.50 -30.00
C SER A 16 -10.91 19.73 -29.24
N TYR A 17 -10.89 19.90 -27.93
CA TYR A 17 -10.22 18.99 -27.01
C TYR A 17 -10.94 17.65 -27.08
N GLY A 18 -10.44 16.77 -27.95
CA GLY A 18 -10.81 15.35 -27.89
C GLY A 18 -10.32 14.77 -26.57
N PRO A 19 -11.08 13.86 -25.93
CA PRO A 19 -10.57 13.12 -24.79
C PRO A 19 -9.32 12.36 -25.24
N ALA A 20 -8.19 12.59 -24.57
CA ALA A 20 -7.02 11.75 -24.73
C ALA A 20 -7.42 10.33 -24.34
N ILE A 21 -7.68 9.49 -25.34
CA ILE A 21 -7.71 8.04 -25.17
C ILE A 21 -6.36 7.67 -24.58
N ALA A 22 -6.35 6.77 -23.57
CA ALA A 22 -5.15 6.21 -22.96
C ALA A 22 -4.06 6.11 -24.02
N GLY A 23 -3.03 6.95 -23.89
CA GLY A 23 -2.03 7.09 -24.93
C GLY A 23 -1.46 5.72 -25.23
N ASP A 24 -1.35 5.38 -26.51
CA ASP A 24 -0.65 4.17 -26.93
C ASP A 24 0.70 4.17 -26.22
N CYS A 25 0.87 3.31 -25.22
CA CYS A 25 2.14 3.15 -24.54
C CYS A 25 3.09 2.53 -25.57
N PRO A 26 4.07 3.30 -26.10
CA PRO A 26 4.90 2.81 -27.19
C PRO A 26 5.73 1.61 -26.75
N THR A 27 6.00 1.54 -25.45
CA THR A 27 6.69 0.45 -24.77
C THR A 27 5.95 0.14 -23.48
N THR A 28 5.61 -1.13 -23.27
CA THR A 28 5.11 -1.62 -21.98
C THR A 28 6.24 -1.63 -20.95
N THR A 29 5.95 -1.20 -19.73
CA THR A 29 6.88 -1.14 -18.59
C THR A 29 6.51 -2.20 -17.55
N THR A 30 7.51 -2.69 -16.82
CA THR A 30 7.34 -3.66 -15.73
C THR A 30 7.20 -2.97 -14.37
N SER A 31 6.65 -3.67 -13.37
CA SER A 31 6.59 -3.15 -12.00
C SER A 31 7.98 -2.78 -11.47
N ALA A 32 8.95 -3.66 -11.70
CA ALA A 32 10.31 -3.50 -11.22
C ALA A 32 11.02 -2.28 -11.82
N GLU A 33 10.74 -1.94 -13.09
CA GLU A 33 11.29 -0.73 -13.72
C GLU A 33 10.72 0.55 -13.10
N VAL A 34 9.40 0.61 -12.86
CA VAL A 34 8.78 1.75 -12.15
C VAL A 34 9.33 1.86 -10.73
N GLY A 35 9.45 0.74 -10.01
CA GLY A 35 10.04 0.68 -8.68
C GLY A 35 11.50 1.16 -8.66
N ALA A 36 12.29 0.78 -9.68
CA ALA A 36 13.67 1.24 -9.83
C ALA A 36 13.77 2.75 -10.05
N HIS A 37 12.89 3.34 -10.88
CA HIS A 37 12.82 4.79 -11.05
C HIS A 37 12.39 5.52 -9.78
N ALA A 38 11.42 4.98 -9.04
CA ALA A 38 10.98 5.55 -7.77
C ALA A 38 12.11 5.51 -6.71
N ASN A 39 12.83 4.40 -6.62
CA ASN A 39 14.02 4.30 -5.76
C ASN A 39 15.14 5.26 -6.20
N ALA A 40 15.38 5.40 -7.52
CA ALA A 40 16.35 6.36 -8.04
C ALA A 40 16.00 7.81 -7.66
N ALA A 41 14.71 8.17 -7.66
CA ALA A 41 14.25 9.46 -7.15
C ALA A 41 14.58 9.61 -5.65
N ALA A 42 14.32 8.59 -4.83
CA ALA A 42 14.64 8.64 -3.40
C ALA A 42 16.15 8.79 -3.15
N VAL A 43 17.00 8.04 -3.85
CA VAL A 43 18.47 8.16 -3.77
C VAL A 43 18.93 9.57 -4.19
N ALA A 44 18.41 10.10 -5.29
CA ALA A 44 18.75 11.45 -5.75
C ALA A 44 18.36 12.53 -4.73
N PHE A 45 17.24 12.34 -4.02
CA PHE A 45 16.79 13.25 -2.98
C PHE A 45 17.62 13.16 -1.69
N PHE A 46 17.83 11.95 -1.16
CA PHE A 46 18.44 11.77 0.16
C PHE A 46 19.98 11.77 0.13
N GLU A 47 20.60 11.19 -0.89
CA GLU A 47 22.03 10.90 -0.88
C GLU A 47 22.84 11.93 -1.66
N THR A 48 22.37 12.32 -2.86
CA THR A 48 23.13 13.19 -3.76
C THR A 48 22.63 14.63 -3.78
N SER A 49 21.40 14.88 -3.32
CA SER A 49 20.70 16.17 -3.48
C SER A 49 20.69 16.66 -4.94
N ASP A 50 20.70 15.73 -5.90
CA ASP A 50 20.69 16.02 -7.33
C ASP A 50 19.26 16.27 -7.81
N ARG A 51 18.90 17.54 -7.91
CA ARG A 51 17.55 17.97 -8.31
C ARG A 51 17.18 17.52 -9.73
N GLU A 52 18.12 17.53 -10.67
CA GLU A 52 17.83 17.16 -12.06
C GLU A 52 17.57 15.66 -12.16
N ALA A 53 18.42 14.84 -11.52
CA ALA A 53 18.22 13.40 -11.43
C ALA A 53 16.91 13.03 -10.73
N PHE A 54 16.56 13.74 -9.65
CA PHE A 54 15.29 13.56 -8.94
C PHE A 54 14.09 13.83 -9.86
N GLN A 55 14.09 14.98 -10.56
CA GLN A 55 13.00 15.35 -11.47
C GLN A 55 12.89 14.40 -12.66
N SER A 56 14.02 14.00 -13.26
CA SER A 56 14.05 13.01 -14.34
C SER A 56 13.47 11.67 -13.90
N SER A 57 13.81 11.22 -12.69
CA SER A 57 13.31 9.94 -12.16
C SER A 57 11.82 10.00 -11.83
N LEU A 58 11.34 11.12 -11.27
CA LEU A 58 9.91 11.34 -11.07
C LEU A 58 9.12 11.33 -12.38
N SER A 59 9.62 11.98 -13.44
CA SER A 59 8.99 11.94 -14.76
C SER A 59 8.86 10.51 -15.26
N ALA A 60 9.94 9.72 -15.14
CA ALA A 60 9.94 8.31 -15.54
C ALA A 60 8.92 7.46 -14.75
N VAL A 61 8.74 7.73 -13.45
CA VAL A 61 7.68 7.08 -12.65
C VAL A 61 6.29 7.47 -13.16
N GLN A 62 6.03 8.77 -13.34
CA GLN A 62 4.73 9.29 -13.77
C GLN A 62 4.34 8.81 -15.16
N GLU A 63 5.30 8.72 -16.08
CA GLU A 63 5.12 8.21 -17.45
C GLU A 63 5.01 6.67 -17.48
N GLY A 64 5.70 5.97 -16.58
CA GLY A 64 5.71 4.51 -16.52
C GLY A 64 4.43 3.91 -15.95
N ILE A 65 3.78 4.56 -14.97
CA ILE A 65 2.57 4.02 -14.32
C ILE A 65 1.45 3.69 -15.30
N PRO A 66 1.05 4.59 -16.25
CA PRO A 66 0.05 4.27 -17.26
C PRO A 66 0.45 3.14 -18.21
N CYS A 67 1.75 2.86 -18.32
CA CYS A 67 2.33 1.90 -19.25
C CYS A 67 2.71 0.56 -18.63
N LEU A 68 2.34 0.32 -17.37
CA LEU A 68 2.51 -0.98 -16.74
C LEU A 68 1.79 -2.08 -17.53
N GLY A 69 2.50 -3.18 -17.79
CA GLY A 69 1.95 -4.40 -18.41
C GLY A 69 1.49 -5.46 -17.41
N GLU A 70 1.75 -5.24 -16.12
CA GLU A 70 1.46 -6.18 -15.03
C GLU A 70 1.03 -5.43 -13.75
N PRO A 71 0.34 -6.09 -12.81
CA PRO A 71 0.06 -5.52 -11.50
C PRO A 71 1.35 -5.06 -10.80
N ILE A 72 1.33 -3.87 -10.21
CA ILE A 72 2.46 -3.35 -9.47
C ILE A 72 2.66 -4.16 -8.19
N ALA A 73 3.91 -4.48 -7.83
CA ALA A 73 4.23 -5.05 -6.53
C ALA A 73 3.95 -4.04 -5.41
N ARG A 74 3.64 -4.54 -4.21
CA ARG A 74 3.28 -3.70 -3.07
C ARG A 74 4.43 -2.81 -2.63
N GLU A 75 5.63 -3.38 -2.64
CA GLU A 75 6.87 -2.71 -2.28
C GLU A 75 7.21 -1.60 -3.29
N ASP A 76 7.02 -1.87 -4.58
CA ASP A 76 7.21 -0.89 -5.66
C ASP A 76 6.18 0.26 -5.57
N ALA A 77 4.91 -0.07 -5.29
CA ALA A 77 3.89 0.95 -5.04
C ALA A 77 4.22 1.84 -3.84
N ALA A 78 4.78 1.26 -2.77
CA ALA A 78 5.24 2.04 -1.63
C ALA A 78 6.37 3.01 -2.00
N GLN A 79 7.31 2.59 -2.85
CA GLN A 79 8.38 3.47 -3.36
C GLN A 79 7.83 4.58 -4.26
N VAL A 80 6.85 4.29 -5.13
CA VAL A 80 6.17 5.31 -5.95
C VAL A 80 5.54 6.39 -5.07
N HIS A 81 4.83 5.97 -4.02
CA HIS A 81 4.21 6.90 -3.08
C HIS A 81 5.23 7.68 -2.25
N LEU A 82 6.37 7.07 -1.87
CA LEU A 82 7.49 7.80 -1.28
C LEU A 82 8.01 8.87 -2.23
N ALA A 83 8.24 8.55 -3.50
CA ALA A 83 8.71 9.51 -4.49
C ALA A 83 7.74 10.70 -4.62
N GLY A 84 6.42 10.45 -4.62
CA GLY A 84 5.39 11.50 -4.57
C GLY A 84 5.42 12.35 -3.28
N ALA A 85 5.72 11.73 -2.13
CA ALA A 85 5.91 12.47 -0.87
C ALA A 85 7.13 13.39 -0.94
N LEU A 86 8.25 12.92 -1.50
CA LEU A 86 9.46 13.72 -1.69
C LEU A 86 9.22 14.87 -2.67
N GLU A 87 8.43 14.65 -3.72
CA GLU A 87 8.02 15.72 -4.62
C GLU A 87 7.24 16.80 -3.86
N ALA A 88 6.27 16.40 -3.02
CA ALA A 88 5.50 17.31 -2.19
C ALA A 88 6.38 18.09 -1.19
N VAL A 89 7.43 17.48 -0.64
CA VAL A 89 8.43 18.18 0.20
C VAL A 89 9.12 19.29 -0.60
N THR A 90 9.58 19.01 -1.83
CA THR A 90 10.23 20.05 -2.66
C THR A 90 9.31 21.21 -3.01
N GLN A 91 8.00 20.98 -2.97
CA GLN A 91 6.97 21.97 -3.29
C GLN A 91 6.31 22.58 -2.05
N GLN A 92 6.79 22.23 -0.84
CA GLN A 92 6.25 22.71 0.45
C GLN A 92 4.74 22.42 0.62
N ARG A 93 4.29 21.25 0.14
CA ARG A 93 2.91 20.78 0.26
C ARG A 93 2.78 19.75 1.38
N ASP A 94 2.91 20.21 2.63
CA ASP A 94 3.00 19.34 3.83
C ASP A 94 1.85 18.33 3.95
N ASP A 95 0.61 18.74 3.65
CA ASP A 95 -0.55 17.84 3.66
C ASP A 95 -0.39 16.69 2.65
N ASP A 96 0.15 16.98 1.46
CA ASP A 96 0.35 15.97 0.42
C ASP A 96 1.51 15.03 0.76
N VAL A 97 2.51 15.48 1.53
CA VAL A 97 3.56 14.60 2.09
C VAL A 97 2.93 13.52 2.96
N VAL A 98 2.07 13.92 3.91
CA VAL A 98 1.41 12.96 4.82
C VAL A 98 0.51 11.99 4.05
N ARG A 99 -0.26 12.49 3.08
CA ARG A 99 -1.16 11.64 2.26
C ARG A 99 -0.39 10.61 1.43
N ALA A 100 0.69 11.03 0.80
CA ALA A 100 1.55 10.15 0.01
C ALA A 100 2.27 9.12 0.90
N LEU A 101 2.83 9.52 2.04
CA LEU A 101 3.41 8.56 3.00
C LEU A 101 2.38 7.58 3.56
N ARG A 102 1.12 8.02 3.75
CA ARG A 102 0.04 7.12 4.16
C ARG A 102 -0.28 6.08 3.09
N ALA A 103 -0.24 6.46 1.81
CA ALA A 103 -0.34 5.51 0.71
C ALA A 103 0.83 4.52 0.70
N ALA A 104 2.05 4.98 0.95
CA ALA A 104 3.22 4.10 1.07
C ALA A 104 3.06 3.05 2.19
N VAL A 105 2.65 3.48 3.40
CA VAL A 105 2.39 2.58 4.54
C VAL A 105 1.21 1.63 4.28
N ASN A 106 0.21 2.05 3.51
CA ASN A 106 -0.92 1.19 3.18
C ASN A 106 -0.55 0.12 2.15
N ALA A 107 0.24 0.49 1.14
CA ALA A 107 0.80 -0.44 0.14
C ALA A 107 1.68 -1.50 0.83
N ASP A 108 2.63 -1.05 1.65
CA ASP A 108 3.52 -1.88 2.46
C ASP A 108 3.50 -1.46 3.95
N PRO A 109 2.81 -2.22 4.83
CA PRO A 109 2.81 -1.96 6.28
C PRO A 109 4.19 -2.04 6.94
N GLY A 110 5.15 -2.73 6.31
CA GLY A 110 6.55 -2.80 6.74
C GLY A 110 7.38 -1.59 6.32
N PHE A 111 6.84 -0.71 5.47
CA PHE A 111 7.52 0.47 4.96
C PHE A 111 8.07 1.32 6.11
N SER A 112 9.34 1.70 6.03
CA SER A 112 10.02 2.58 6.97
C SER A 112 11.10 3.38 6.27
N LEU A 113 11.40 4.55 6.81
CA LEU A 113 12.55 5.37 6.41
C LEU A 113 13.68 5.10 7.40
N SER A 114 14.91 4.99 6.90
CA SER A 114 16.08 4.87 7.77
C SER A 114 16.33 6.17 8.54
N ASP A 115 17.11 6.10 9.63
CA ASP A 115 17.49 7.28 10.40
C ASP A 115 18.35 8.25 9.59
N ALA A 116 19.07 7.77 8.57
CA ALA A 116 19.79 8.61 7.62
C ALA A 116 18.85 9.40 6.69
N GLN A 117 17.75 8.79 6.25
CA GLN A 117 16.76 9.42 5.37
C GLN A 117 15.85 10.40 6.11
N ALA A 118 15.42 10.03 7.33
CA ALA A 118 14.53 10.85 8.14
C ALA A 118 14.96 10.77 9.62
N PRO A 119 15.93 11.58 10.06
CA PRO A 119 16.35 11.62 11.46
C PRO A 119 15.20 11.90 12.41
N GLU A 120 15.35 11.51 13.68
CA GLU A 120 14.37 11.79 14.72
C GLU A 120 14.05 13.29 14.81
N GLY A 121 12.76 13.63 14.90
CA GLY A 121 12.29 15.01 14.94
C GLY A 121 12.31 15.76 13.60
N SER A 122 12.82 15.17 12.52
CA SER A 122 12.73 15.78 11.19
C SER A 122 11.27 15.91 10.72
N PRO A 123 10.93 16.94 9.90
CA PRO A 123 9.57 17.08 9.37
C PRO A 123 9.07 15.83 8.65
N LEU A 124 9.95 15.15 7.91
CA LEU A 124 9.60 13.92 7.19
C LEU A 124 9.32 12.75 8.14
N ARG A 125 10.09 12.62 9.24
CA ARG A 125 9.82 11.60 10.27
C ARG A 125 8.47 11.85 10.95
N LEU A 126 8.19 13.10 11.34
CA LEU A 126 6.91 13.48 11.94
C LEU A 126 5.74 13.22 10.98
N ALA A 127 5.91 13.50 9.68
CA ALA A 127 4.91 13.20 8.66
C ALA A 127 4.67 11.70 8.49
N LEU A 128 5.72 10.87 8.56
CA LEU A 128 5.60 9.42 8.53
C LEU A 128 4.87 8.88 9.78
N ASP A 129 5.18 9.42 10.96
CA ASP A 129 4.50 9.03 12.20
C ASP A 129 3.01 9.39 12.17
N GLU A 130 2.66 10.53 11.59
CA GLU A 130 1.26 10.91 11.33
C GLU A 130 0.61 10.02 10.26
N ALA A 131 1.33 9.67 9.20
CA ALA A 131 0.84 8.79 8.15
C ALA A 131 0.46 7.39 8.67
N ARG A 132 1.17 6.88 9.69
CA ARG A 132 0.87 5.60 10.35
C ARG A 132 -0.38 5.63 11.22
N ARG A 133 -0.88 6.80 11.59
CA ARG A 133 -2.12 6.88 12.38
C ARG A 133 -3.30 6.41 11.54
N PRO A 134 -4.29 5.71 12.15
CA PRO A 134 -5.50 5.32 11.45
C PRO A 134 -6.18 6.54 10.81
N SER A 135 -6.41 6.46 9.51
CA SER A 135 -7.13 7.52 8.82
C SER A 135 -8.62 7.48 9.13
N THR A 136 -9.20 8.65 9.34
CA THR A 136 -10.66 8.86 9.43
C THR A 136 -11.27 9.22 8.07
N GLY A 137 -10.48 9.13 6.99
CA GLY A 137 -10.88 9.44 5.63
C GLY A 137 -12.07 8.61 5.15
N ALA A 138 -12.82 9.19 4.22
CA ALA A 138 -13.95 8.50 3.61
C ALA A 138 -13.44 7.31 2.77
N VAL A 139 -13.88 6.12 3.18
CA VAL A 139 -13.66 4.87 2.47
C VAL A 139 -14.77 4.71 1.43
N GLY A 140 -14.38 4.48 0.18
CA GLY A 140 -15.29 4.25 -0.94
C GLY A 140 -15.20 2.81 -1.45
N GLN A 141 -16.31 2.32 -1.98
CA GLN A 141 -16.34 1.09 -2.78
C GLN A 141 -16.05 1.44 -4.24
N LEU A 142 -15.18 0.68 -4.87
CA LEU A 142 -14.92 0.72 -6.31
C LEU A 142 -15.92 -0.20 -7.01
N ASP A 143 -16.64 0.35 -7.98
CA ASP A 143 -17.53 -0.42 -8.84
C ASP A 143 -16.75 -1.01 -10.01
N ALA A 144 -16.78 -2.33 -10.14
CA ALA A 144 -16.25 -3.05 -11.30
C ALA A 144 -17.23 -4.14 -11.75
N PRO A 145 -17.28 -4.44 -13.06
CA PRO A 145 -18.01 -5.60 -13.56
C PRO A 145 -17.52 -6.89 -12.90
N ALA A 146 -18.41 -7.88 -12.73
CA ALA A 146 -18.09 -9.11 -11.99
C ALA A 146 -16.98 -10.00 -12.62
N CYS A 147 -16.60 -9.73 -13.88
CA CYS A 147 -15.50 -10.41 -14.56
C CYS A 147 -14.15 -9.67 -14.43
N VAL A 148 -14.11 -8.55 -13.70
CA VAL A 148 -12.93 -7.74 -13.48
C VAL A 148 -12.51 -7.84 -12.02
N SER A 149 -11.23 -8.11 -11.79
CA SER A 149 -10.63 -8.01 -10.46
C SER A 149 -9.97 -6.64 -10.30
N LEU A 150 -10.09 -6.02 -9.15
CA LEU A 150 -9.44 -4.74 -8.87
C LEU A 150 -8.21 -4.93 -8.00
N VAL A 151 -7.11 -4.30 -8.41
CA VAL A 151 -5.90 -4.17 -7.62
C VAL A 151 -5.70 -2.69 -7.27
N VAL A 152 -5.42 -2.43 -6.00
CA VAL A 152 -5.15 -1.09 -5.43
C VAL A 152 -3.81 -1.18 -4.72
N ASP A 153 -2.82 -0.42 -5.19
CA ASP A 153 -1.45 -0.40 -4.62
C ASP A 153 -0.84 -1.81 -4.48
N GLY A 154 -1.02 -2.64 -5.51
CA GLY A 154 -0.54 -4.03 -5.56
C GLY A 154 -1.33 -5.03 -4.71
N GLN A 155 -2.46 -4.63 -4.11
CA GLN A 155 -3.33 -5.51 -3.32
C GLN A 155 -4.69 -5.70 -3.99
N ALA A 156 -5.19 -6.94 -4.03
CA ALA A 156 -6.56 -7.20 -4.49
C ALA A 156 -7.57 -6.52 -3.53
N SER A 157 -8.24 -5.48 -4.00
CA SER A 157 -9.15 -4.67 -3.19
C SER A 157 -10.20 -4.00 -4.06
N THR A 158 -11.43 -3.96 -3.56
CA THR A 158 -12.53 -3.14 -4.09
C THR A 158 -12.79 -1.91 -3.22
N ILE A 159 -11.94 -1.69 -2.23
CA ILE A 159 -12.03 -0.58 -1.30
C ILE A 159 -10.89 0.38 -1.58
N TRP A 160 -11.21 1.67 -1.65
CA TRP A 160 -10.25 2.75 -1.77
C TRP A 160 -10.57 3.85 -0.78
N SER A 161 -9.66 4.81 -0.58
CA SER A 161 -9.89 5.94 0.31
C SER A 161 -9.56 7.23 -0.41
N ALA A 162 -10.45 8.21 -0.31
CA ALA A 162 -10.25 9.51 -0.95
C ALA A 162 -9.19 10.37 -0.24
N ASP A 163 -8.69 9.95 0.92
CA ASP A 163 -7.72 10.73 1.71
C ASP A 163 -6.27 10.56 1.25
N ARG A 164 -5.98 9.65 0.33
CA ARG A 164 -4.62 9.33 -0.12
C ARG A 164 -4.60 9.02 -1.62
N PRO A 165 -3.47 9.22 -2.30
CA PRO A 165 -3.30 8.72 -3.66
C PRO A 165 -3.32 7.19 -3.67
N ALA A 166 -3.68 6.59 -4.80
CA ALA A 166 -3.67 5.15 -4.99
C ALA A 166 -3.39 4.79 -6.45
N ILE A 167 -2.66 3.69 -6.67
CA ILE A 167 -2.45 3.10 -8.00
C ILE A 167 -3.58 2.08 -8.22
N LEU A 168 -4.45 2.34 -9.19
CA LEU A 168 -5.58 1.48 -9.54
C LEU A 168 -5.28 0.68 -10.80
N GLN A 169 -5.51 -0.63 -10.71
CA GLN A 169 -5.19 -1.60 -11.74
C GLN A 169 -6.31 -2.64 -11.87
N PRO A 170 -7.30 -2.43 -12.75
CA PRO A 170 -8.27 -3.45 -13.08
C PRO A 170 -7.65 -4.55 -13.95
N LEU A 171 -7.90 -5.79 -13.56
CA LEU A 171 -7.49 -7.01 -14.27
C LEU A 171 -8.70 -7.63 -14.94
N GLY A 172 -8.55 -7.99 -16.21
CA GLY A 172 -9.55 -8.69 -17.00
C GLY A 172 -9.82 -10.12 -16.48
N PRO A 173 -10.77 -10.84 -17.10
CA PRO A 173 -11.13 -12.19 -16.70
C PRO A 173 -9.97 -13.19 -16.80
N ASP A 174 -9.03 -12.94 -17.72
CA ASP A 174 -7.84 -13.77 -17.94
C ASP A 174 -6.64 -13.36 -17.06
N GLY A 175 -6.81 -12.34 -16.21
CA GLY A 175 -5.76 -11.79 -15.35
C GLY A 175 -4.93 -10.68 -16.00
N ASP A 176 -5.13 -10.40 -17.28
CA ASP A 176 -4.44 -9.34 -18.01
C ASP A 176 -4.76 -7.95 -17.42
N LEU A 177 -3.73 -7.11 -17.27
CA LEU A 177 -3.90 -5.74 -16.83
C LEU A 177 -4.59 -4.92 -17.93
N LEU A 178 -5.77 -4.36 -17.62
CA LEU A 178 -6.54 -3.58 -18.60
C LEU A 178 -5.99 -2.15 -18.74
N TRP A 179 -5.58 -1.54 -17.63
CA TRP A 179 -4.89 -0.27 -17.55
C TRP A 179 -4.34 -0.08 -16.14
N SER A 180 -3.44 0.89 -15.98
CA SER A 180 -2.93 1.32 -14.68
C SER A 180 -3.02 2.84 -14.57
N ARG A 181 -3.35 3.36 -13.39
CA ARG A 181 -3.44 4.81 -13.17
C ARG A 181 -3.16 5.16 -11.71
N LEU A 182 -2.36 6.20 -11.50
CA LEU A 182 -2.28 6.91 -10.23
C LEU A 182 -3.48 7.85 -10.10
N VAL A 183 -4.33 7.62 -9.10
CA VAL A 183 -5.45 8.48 -8.73
C VAL A 183 -4.99 9.37 -7.58
N ALA A 184 -5.12 10.69 -7.73
CA ALA A 184 -4.72 11.62 -6.69
C ALA A 184 -5.66 11.58 -5.47
N ALA A 185 -5.20 12.04 -4.31
CA ALA A 185 -6.08 12.20 -3.15
C ALA A 185 -7.24 13.16 -3.47
N GLY A 186 -8.47 12.77 -3.11
CA GLY A 186 -9.70 13.50 -3.40
C GLY A 186 -10.21 13.35 -4.83
N GLU A 187 -9.41 12.79 -5.76
CA GLU A 187 -9.85 12.51 -7.12
C GLU A 187 -10.79 11.30 -7.13
N ARG A 188 -11.91 11.41 -7.86
CA ARG A 188 -12.81 10.27 -8.02
C ARG A 188 -12.17 9.24 -8.98
N PRO A 189 -12.10 7.96 -8.60
CA PRO A 189 -11.52 6.93 -9.45
C PRO A 189 -12.37 6.74 -10.71
N PRO A 190 -11.72 6.44 -11.86
CA PRO A 190 -12.44 6.17 -13.09
C PRO A 190 -13.31 4.91 -12.95
N THR A 191 -14.52 4.96 -13.52
CA THR A 191 -15.40 3.78 -13.57
C THR A 191 -14.84 2.76 -14.54
N VAL A 192 -14.72 1.50 -14.10
CA VAL A 192 -14.27 0.42 -14.97
C VAL A 192 -15.42 -0.03 -15.86
N THR A 193 -15.27 0.13 -17.18
CA THR A 193 -16.24 -0.30 -18.16
C THR A 193 -15.63 -1.38 -19.05
N VAL A 194 -16.10 -2.62 -18.88
CA VAL A 194 -15.64 -3.78 -19.66
C VAL A 194 -16.87 -4.61 -20.01
N SER A 195 -16.94 -5.06 -21.26
CA SER A 195 -17.99 -5.99 -21.69
C SER A 195 -17.62 -7.40 -21.20
N CYS A 196 -18.25 -7.84 -20.12
CA CYS A 196 -18.08 -9.22 -19.65
C CYS A 196 -18.78 -10.19 -20.62
N PRO A 197 -18.16 -11.31 -21.00
CA PRO A 197 -18.86 -12.40 -21.64
C PRO A 197 -20.08 -12.83 -20.81
N ASN A 198 -21.23 -13.02 -21.45
CA ASN A 198 -22.53 -13.30 -20.80
C ASN A 198 -22.48 -14.52 -19.85
N ASP A 199 -21.60 -15.48 -20.14
CA ASP A 199 -21.44 -16.72 -19.37
C ASP A 199 -20.78 -16.49 -18.00
N LEU A 200 -19.98 -15.42 -17.86
CA LEU A 200 -19.33 -15.05 -16.60
C LEU A 200 -20.23 -14.20 -15.72
N ALA A 201 -21.05 -13.32 -16.31
CA ALA A 201 -21.99 -12.47 -15.57
C ALA A 201 -23.02 -13.29 -14.77
N SER A 202 -23.38 -14.49 -15.23
CA SER A 202 -24.37 -15.36 -14.59
C SER A 202 -23.82 -16.19 -13.41
N ARG A 203 -22.49 -16.32 -13.26
CA ARG A 203 -21.87 -17.13 -12.19
C ARG A 203 -21.66 -16.36 -10.88
N SER A 204 -21.72 -15.03 -10.91
CA SER A 204 -21.33 -14.17 -9.79
C SER A 204 -22.48 -13.76 -8.87
N ALA A 205 -23.72 -14.20 -9.11
CA ALA A 205 -24.74 -14.13 -8.07
C ALA A 205 -24.26 -15.04 -6.92
N PRO A 206 -24.00 -14.53 -5.70
CA PRO A 206 -23.62 -15.35 -4.57
C PRO A 206 -24.74 -16.36 -4.39
N ARG A 207 -24.50 -17.61 -4.80
CA ARG A 207 -25.45 -18.67 -4.54
C ARG A 207 -25.33 -18.89 -3.04
N GLU A 208 -26.18 -18.22 -2.29
CA GLU A 208 -26.35 -18.31 -0.84
C GLU A 208 -26.75 -19.75 -0.49
N ARG A 209 -25.83 -20.69 -0.67
CA ARG A 209 -25.93 -22.05 -0.19
C ARG A 209 -25.41 -21.98 1.23
N SER A 210 -26.30 -21.57 2.13
CA SER A 210 -26.12 -21.79 3.56
C SER A 210 -26.15 -23.30 3.83
N SER A 211 -25.07 -24.00 3.47
CA SER A 211 -24.90 -25.40 3.78
C SER A 211 -24.75 -25.54 5.30
N PRO A 212 -25.53 -26.40 5.97
CA PRO A 212 -25.39 -26.64 7.41
C PRO A 212 -23.98 -27.14 7.78
N VAL A 213 -23.25 -27.73 6.83
CA VAL A 213 -21.85 -28.16 7.00
C VAL A 213 -20.89 -26.96 7.07
N ALA A 214 -21.14 -25.89 6.32
CA ALA A 214 -20.33 -24.67 6.38
C ALA A 214 -20.48 -23.96 7.73
N LYS A 215 -21.70 -23.97 8.30
CA LYS A 215 -21.97 -23.46 9.67
C LYS A 215 -21.24 -24.28 10.74
N ALA A 216 -21.16 -25.61 10.58
CA ALA A 216 -20.43 -26.48 11.50
C ALA A 216 -18.90 -26.32 11.42
N LEU A 217 -18.33 -26.14 10.22
CA LEU A 217 -16.90 -25.90 10.03
C LEU A 217 -16.45 -24.52 10.53
N LEU A 218 -17.27 -23.48 10.37
CA LEU A 218 -16.99 -22.15 10.94
C LEU A 218 -16.99 -22.17 12.47
N GLY A 219 -17.93 -22.87 13.11
CA GLY A 219 -17.95 -23.04 14.56
C GLY A 219 -16.76 -23.86 15.11
N GLY A 220 -16.30 -24.88 14.38
CA GLY A 220 -15.13 -25.67 14.75
C GLY A 220 -13.79 -24.91 14.58
N GLY A 221 -13.66 -24.12 13.53
CA GLY A 221 -12.44 -23.35 13.22
C GLY A 221 -12.10 -22.28 14.26
N THR A 222 -13.12 -21.63 14.85
CA THR A 222 -12.92 -20.62 15.91
C THR A 222 -12.28 -21.19 17.18
N VAL A 223 -12.58 -22.44 17.56
CA VAL A 223 -11.99 -23.08 18.75
C VAL A 223 -10.51 -23.40 18.53
N VAL A 224 -10.14 -23.84 17.33
CA VAL A 224 -8.75 -24.15 16.98
C VAL A 224 -7.90 -22.88 16.87
N ALA A 225 -8.42 -21.81 16.27
CA ALA A 225 -7.73 -20.53 16.16
C ALA A 225 -7.48 -19.87 17.53
N ALA A 226 -8.46 -19.91 18.44
CA ALA A 226 -8.30 -19.42 19.81
C ALA A 226 -7.25 -20.24 20.60
N GLY A 227 -7.22 -21.57 20.41
CA GLY A 227 -6.21 -22.44 21.01
C GLY A 227 -4.79 -22.14 20.51
N ALA A 228 -4.62 -21.86 19.21
CA ALA A 228 -3.33 -21.50 18.64
C ALA A 228 -2.82 -20.15 19.16
N ALA A 229 -3.69 -19.14 19.27
CA ALA A 229 -3.34 -17.84 19.85
C ALA A 229 -2.85 -17.97 21.32
N GLY A 230 -3.50 -18.83 22.12
CA GLY A 230 -3.06 -19.12 23.48
C GLY A 230 -1.68 -19.80 23.54
N ALA A 231 -1.39 -20.73 22.63
CA ALA A 231 -0.09 -21.40 22.57
C ALA A 231 1.05 -20.45 22.16
N PHE A 232 0.79 -19.52 21.23
CA PHE A 232 1.76 -18.48 20.86
C PHE A 232 2.00 -17.48 22.00
N TRP A 233 0.95 -17.05 22.71
CA TRP A 233 1.09 -16.17 23.87
C TRP A 233 1.88 -16.83 25.00
N TRP A 234 1.63 -18.11 25.28
CA TRP A 234 2.40 -18.86 26.29
C TRP A 234 3.89 -18.97 25.92
N ARG A 235 4.23 -19.23 24.65
CA ARG A 235 5.63 -19.22 24.19
C ARG A 235 6.28 -17.85 24.25
N ALA A 236 5.55 -16.78 23.92
CA ALA A 236 6.04 -15.41 24.06
C ALA A 236 6.31 -15.05 25.53
N ALA A 237 5.42 -15.44 26.43
CA ALA A 237 5.59 -15.27 27.88
C ALA A 237 6.79 -16.07 28.41
N ALA A 238 7.03 -17.29 27.91
CA ALA A 238 8.20 -18.10 28.27
C ALA A 238 9.52 -17.47 27.80
N ALA A 239 9.54 -16.80 26.65
CA ALA A 239 10.71 -16.07 26.15
C ALA A 239 11.03 -14.84 27.02
N LYS A 240 10.02 -14.18 27.61
CA LYS A 240 10.25 -13.08 28.55
C LYS A 240 11.06 -13.49 29.78
N GLY A 241 10.82 -14.69 30.32
CA GLY A 241 11.59 -15.20 31.47
C GLY A 241 13.09 -15.38 31.18
N GLN A 242 13.47 -15.62 29.92
CA GLN A 242 14.88 -15.69 29.52
C GLN A 242 15.53 -14.30 29.43
N PHE A 243 14.77 -13.28 29.05
CA PHE A 243 15.22 -11.89 29.08
C PHE A 243 15.39 -11.37 30.51
N ASP A 244 14.44 -11.67 31.40
CA ASP A 244 14.53 -11.25 32.80
C ASP A 244 15.75 -11.93 33.47
N ALA A 245 16.02 -13.21 33.19
CA ALA A 245 17.23 -13.91 33.67
C ALA A 245 18.54 -13.34 33.10
N PHE A 246 18.55 -12.90 31.84
CA PHE A 246 19.70 -12.20 31.26
C PHE A 246 19.92 -10.84 31.91
N ALA A 247 18.84 -10.07 32.13
CA ALA A 247 18.90 -8.78 32.80
C ALA A 247 19.43 -8.91 34.24
N ASP A 248 18.97 -9.92 34.99
CA ASP A 248 19.46 -10.22 36.34
C ASP A 248 20.96 -10.59 36.34
N ALA A 249 21.43 -11.34 35.34
CA ALA A 249 22.85 -11.69 35.21
C ALA A 249 23.73 -10.48 34.88
N VAL A 250 23.24 -9.54 34.05
CA VAL A 250 23.90 -8.26 33.77
C VAL A 250 23.97 -7.40 35.03
N GLU A 251 22.87 -7.29 35.79
CA GLU A 251 22.83 -6.52 37.03
C GLU A 251 23.76 -7.11 38.10
N ALA A 252 23.87 -8.44 38.16
CA ALA A 252 24.77 -9.14 39.07
C ALA A 252 26.26 -9.08 38.69
N ASN A 253 26.62 -8.53 37.52
CA ASN A 253 27.97 -8.56 36.95
C ASN A 253 28.57 -9.99 36.88
N ASP A 254 27.74 -10.99 36.58
CA ASP A 254 28.19 -12.38 36.47
C ASP A 254 28.81 -12.66 35.10
N PHE A 255 30.09 -12.30 34.97
CA PHE A 255 30.85 -12.41 33.72
C PHE A 255 31.03 -13.85 33.22
N ASP A 256 30.97 -14.87 34.08
CA ASP A 256 31.05 -16.27 33.65
C ASP A 256 29.77 -16.70 32.93
N THR A 257 28.61 -16.27 33.43
CA THR A 257 27.32 -16.49 32.75
C THR A 257 27.23 -15.70 31.44
N LEU A 258 27.72 -14.46 31.40
CA LEU A 258 27.74 -13.64 30.19
C LEU A 258 28.70 -14.17 29.12
N ASN A 259 29.85 -14.72 29.49
CA ASN A 259 30.79 -15.34 28.55
C ASN A 259 30.32 -16.72 28.03
N ALA A 260 29.46 -17.40 28.78
CA ALA A 260 28.83 -18.65 28.34
C ALA A 260 27.69 -18.42 27.34
N LEU A 261 27.14 -17.21 27.29
CA LEU A 261 26.16 -16.78 26.31
C LEU A 261 26.89 -16.30 25.04
N ASP A 262 26.59 -16.95 23.93
CA ASP A 262 27.17 -16.65 22.62
C ASP A 262 26.97 -15.16 22.25
N SER A 263 27.94 -14.52 21.58
CA SER A 263 27.86 -13.09 21.25
C SER A 263 26.67 -12.76 20.33
N ASP A 264 26.15 -13.75 19.62
CA ASP A 264 25.00 -13.64 18.71
C ASP A 264 23.64 -13.87 19.41
N TYR A 265 23.65 -14.15 20.72
CA TYR A 265 22.45 -14.45 21.50
C TYR A 265 21.42 -13.30 21.57
N PRO A 266 21.80 -12.02 21.71
CA PRO A 266 20.83 -10.92 21.78
C PRO A 266 20.07 -10.73 20.46
N GLU A 267 20.76 -10.81 19.31
CA GLU A 267 20.15 -10.67 17.99
C GLU A 267 19.22 -11.86 17.67
N GLN A 268 19.61 -13.08 18.03
CA GLN A 268 18.74 -14.26 17.89
C GLN A 268 17.47 -14.17 18.74
N LEU A 269 17.58 -13.67 19.96
CA LEU A 269 16.42 -13.49 20.84
C LEU A 269 15.48 -12.40 20.31
N GLN A 270 16.02 -11.28 19.83
CA GLN A 270 15.23 -10.20 19.26
C GLN A 270 14.52 -10.64 17.97
N GLY A 271 15.21 -11.38 17.09
CA GLY A 271 14.63 -11.95 15.88
C GLY A 271 13.49 -12.93 16.18
N ARG A 272 13.66 -13.81 17.18
CA ARG A 272 12.62 -14.75 17.61
C ARG A 272 11.43 -14.05 18.26
N ALA A 273 11.67 -13.08 19.13
CA ALA A 273 10.61 -12.32 19.81
C ALA A 273 9.75 -11.55 18.79
N ASN A 274 10.37 -10.90 17.82
CA ASN A 274 9.68 -10.19 16.75
C ASN A 274 8.87 -11.16 15.88
N ALA A 275 9.45 -12.28 15.46
CA ALA A 275 8.75 -13.29 14.66
C ALA A 275 7.51 -13.86 15.38
N PHE A 276 7.59 -14.14 16.69
CA PHE A 276 6.45 -14.63 17.46
C PHE A 276 5.40 -13.56 17.74
N SER A 277 5.82 -12.30 17.95
CA SER A 277 4.89 -11.17 18.11
C SER A 277 4.06 -10.94 16.84
N THR A 278 4.71 -10.93 15.67
CA THR A 278 4.05 -10.80 14.37
C THR A 278 3.09 -11.97 14.11
N ALA A 279 3.50 -13.20 14.42
CA ALA A 279 2.64 -14.38 14.29
C ALA A 279 1.42 -14.32 15.22
N ALA A 280 1.60 -13.83 16.47
CA ALA A 280 0.51 -13.69 17.43
C ALA A 280 -0.51 -12.62 17.01
N ILE A 281 -0.05 -11.47 16.49
CA ILE A 281 -0.92 -10.42 15.94
C ILE A 281 -1.71 -10.97 14.74
N GLY A 282 -1.04 -11.64 13.81
CA GLY A 282 -1.69 -12.25 12.65
C GLY A 282 -2.78 -13.26 13.04
N ALA A 283 -2.46 -14.15 13.99
CA ALA A 283 -3.43 -15.12 14.51
C ALA A 283 -4.62 -14.45 15.22
N GLY A 284 -4.37 -13.38 15.98
CA GLY A 284 -5.41 -12.60 16.67
C GLY A 284 -6.36 -11.89 15.70
N VAL A 285 -5.84 -11.28 14.64
CA VAL A 285 -6.66 -10.64 13.59
C VAL A 285 -7.54 -11.66 12.88
N VAL A 286 -6.99 -12.83 12.53
CA VAL A 286 -7.77 -13.92 11.92
C VAL A 286 -8.87 -14.41 12.87
N ALA A 287 -8.57 -14.59 14.16
CA ALA A 287 -9.57 -15.01 15.14
C ALA A 287 -10.69 -13.97 15.33
N ALA A 288 -10.36 -12.69 15.39
CA ALA A 288 -11.35 -11.60 15.49
C ALA A 288 -12.21 -11.48 14.21
N GLY A 289 -11.60 -11.63 13.04
CA GLY A 289 -12.30 -11.64 11.75
C GLY A 289 -13.27 -12.82 11.61
N LEU A 290 -12.83 -14.02 12.01
CA LEU A 290 -13.70 -15.21 12.03
C LEU A 290 -14.84 -15.08 13.06
N GLY A 291 -14.55 -14.50 14.24
CA GLY A 291 -15.57 -14.25 15.27
C GLY A 291 -16.64 -13.24 14.83
N THR A 292 -16.24 -12.14 14.18
CA THR A 292 -17.19 -11.16 13.64
C THR A 292 -18.01 -11.71 12.48
N ALA A 293 -17.41 -12.49 11.57
CA ALA A 293 -18.14 -13.19 10.52
C ALA A 293 -19.19 -14.17 11.09
N LEU A 294 -18.89 -14.85 12.20
CA LEU A 294 -19.83 -15.74 12.90
C LEU A 294 -21.02 -14.98 13.51
N VAL A 295 -20.80 -13.79 14.10
CA VAL A 295 -21.87 -12.96 14.66
C VAL A 295 -22.79 -12.39 13.57
N ILE A 296 -22.24 -12.03 12.41
CA ILE A 296 -23.02 -11.46 11.30
C ILE A 296 -23.86 -12.53 10.58
N THR A 297 -23.44 -13.80 10.61
CA THR A 297 -24.10 -14.89 9.88
C THR A 297 -25.13 -15.69 10.72
N TRP A 298 -25.31 -15.34 12.00
CA TRP A 298 -26.32 -15.90 12.90
C TRP A 298 -27.44 -14.88 13.17
#